data_AF-A0AAV6HWW6-F1
#
_entry.id   AF-A0AAV6HWW6-F1
#
_cell.length_a   1.000
_cell.length_b   1.000
_cell.length_c   1.000
_cell.angle_alpha   90.00
_cell.angle_beta   90.00
_cell.angle_gamma   90.00
#
_symmetry.space_group_name_H-M   'P 1'
#
loop_
_entity.id
_entity.type
_entity.pdbx_description
1 polymer ?
#
loop_
_entity_poly.entity_id
_entity_poly.type
_entity_poly.pdbx_seq_one_letter_code
_entity_poly.pdbx_strand_id
1 'polypeptide(L)'
;MLSRDPELLRKIGEATALEVRATCIAVCRDPRWGRCYESYSEDHRIVQAMTEIIPGLQGDLTANSQHGVPFVGGNIHMPAYLDSIKKCVATVMISYSSWNGVKMHANRDLVTGFLKDKLKFKIGRVSTELHPRPMLTTLILFMPESLQELTWNIENWLGTLRRSLVLLKNGKPADTPLPPLPKKAPKILVTGTHADNLGYECGGWTIEWQGVSGNEFIVGTSVLTAVKNAVDPTTQVVYCENPDKNFVKSNDFSYAIVVVGETPYVETFGDGMNLTIPEPGPSIITNVCGGTLKCVVALISGRPVVI
;
A
#
# COMPACT_ATOMS: atom_id res chain seq x y z
N MET A 1 5.53 2.35 2.67
CA MET A 1 5.98 2.18 4.08
C MET A 1 4.74 2.18 4.97
N LEU A 2 4.43 1.05 5.62
CA LEU A 2 3.31 0.95 6.56
C LEU A 2 3.70 1.50 7.95
N SER A 3 2.70 1.84 8.75
CA SER A 3 2.67 2.61 10.01
C SER A 3 3.60 2.18 11.18
N ARG A 4 4.50 1.21 10.98
CA ARG A 4 5.34 0.60 12.04
C ARG A 4 4.53 0.14 13.27
N ASP A 5 3.30 -0.31 13.05
CA ASP A 5 2.34 -0.68 14.09
C ASP A 5 1.88 -2.15 13.92
N PRO A 6 2.54 -3.11 14.59
CA PRO A 6 2.20 -4.53 14.45
C PRO A 6 0.80 -4.90 14.96
N GLU A 7 0.31 -4.22 16.00
CA GLU A 7 -1.03 -4.49 16.55
C GLU A 7 -2.11 -4.07 15.56
N LEU A 8 -1.92 -2.94 14.89
CA LEU A 8 -2.79 -2.52 13.80
C LEU A 8 -2.79 -3.54 12.65
N LEU A 9 -1.62 -4.09 12.29
CA LEU A 9 -1.54 -5.12 11.25
C LEU A 9 -2.24 -6.42 11.64
N ARG A 10 -2.23 -6.81 12.92
CA ARG A 10 -3.03 -7.92 13.43
C ARG A 10 -4.53 -7.66 13.23
N LYS A 11 -5.02 -6.47 13.60
CA LYS A 11 -6.43 -6.07 13.41
C LYS A 11 -6.84 -6.02 11.94
N ILE A 12 -5.95 -5.53 11.07
CA ILE A 12 -6.15 -5.61 9.61
C ILE A 12 -6.26 -7.07 9.19
N GLY A 13 -5.36 -7.93 9.67
CA GLY A 13 -5.41 -9.36 9.44
C GLY A 13 -6.75 -9.97 9.87
N GLU A 14 -7.27 -9.63 11.05
CA GLU A 14 -8.58 -10.10 11.54
C GLU A 14 -9.74 -9.65 10.65
N ALA A 15 -9.75 -8.37 10.26
CA ALA A 15 -10.75 -7.83 9.34
C ALA A 15 -10.67 -8.50 7.95
N THR A 16 -9.46 -8.67 7.42
CA THR A 16 -9.22 -9.35 6.14
C THR A 16 -9.48 -10.84 6.23
N ALA A 17 -9.33 -11.49 7.40
CA ALA A 17 -9.55 -12.93 7.57
C ALA A 17 -10.98 -13.37 7.22
N LEU A 18 -11.91 -12.43 7.39
CA LEU A 18 -13.32 -12.59 7.02
C LEU A 18 -13.50 -12.66 5.48
N GLU A 19 -12.51 -12.15 4.72
CA GLU A 19 -12.58 -11.99 3.27
C GLU A 19 -11.54 -12.85 2.51
N VAL A 20 -10.27 -12.95 2.96
CA VAL A 20 -9.14 -13.63 2.28
C VAL A 20 -8.07 -14.11 3.28
N ARG A 21 -7.18 -15.05 2.87
CA ARG A 21 -6.05 -15.58 3.67
C ARG A 21 -4.70 -15.62 2.93
N ALA A 22 -4.19 -14.48 2.45
CA ALA A 22 -2.88 -14.39 1.79
C ALA A 22 -2.03 -13.24 2.35
N THR A 23 -0.70 -13.41 2.41
CA THR A 23 0.26 -12.39 2.92
C THR A 23 1.52 -12.36 2.05
N CYS A 24 2.15 -11.19 1.93
CA CYS A 24 3.44 -11.01 1.27
C CYS A 24 4.49 -10.56 2.29
N ILE A 25 5.57 -11.33 2.45
CA ILE A 25 6.69 -11.00 3.37
C ILE A 25 7.97 -10.71 2.60
N ALA A 26 7.86 -10.21 1.37
CA ALA A 26 9.01 -9.79 0.60
C ALA A 26 9.74 -8.63 1.30
N VAL A 27 11.08 -8.61 1.18
CA VAL A 27 11.92 -7.49 1.61
C VAL A 27 12.39 -6.77 0.34
N CYS A 28 11.69 -5.70 -0.06
CA CYS A 28 12.03 -4.94 -1.26
C CYS A 28 13.35 -4.19 -1.03
N ARG A 29 14.40 -4.55 -1.78
CA ARG A 29 15.73 -3.89 -1.70
C ARG A 29 15.98 -2.88 -2.81
N ASP A 30 15.08 -2.85 -3.79
CA ASP A 30 15.19 -1.99 -4.96
C ASP A 30 13.78 -1.51 -5.37
N PRO A 31 13.48 -0.21 -5.25
CA PRO A 31 12.15 0.33 -5.55
C PRO A 31 11.80 0.23 -7.04
N ARG A 32 12.77 -0.03 -7.93
CA ARG A 32 12.49 -0.25 -9.36
C ARG A 32 11.62 -1.46 -9.62
N TRP A 33 11.50 -2.36 -8.64
CA TRP A 33 10.62 -3.51 -8.69
C TRP A 33 9.14 -3.12 -8.58
N GLY A 34 8.33 -3.54 -9.55
CA GLY A 34 6.90 -3.24 -9.64
C GLY A 34 6.00 -3.89 -8.60
N ARG A 35 6.57 -4.64 -7.64
CA ARG A 35 5.85 -5.15 -6.45
C ARG A 35 6.41 -4.59 -5.15
N CYS A 36 7.21 -3.52 -5.21
CA CYS A 36 7.82 -2.97 -4.00
C CYS A 36 6.77 -2.49 -2.98
N TYR A 37 5.60 -2.04 -3.44
CA TYR A 37 4.48 -1.64 -2.56
C TYR A 37 3.86 -2.81 -1.78
N GLU A 38 4.07 -4.05 -2.23
CA GLU A 38 3.65 -5.26 -1.52
C GLU A 38 4.61 -5.63 -0.38
N SER A 39 5.79 -4.99 -0.32
CA SER A 39 6.74 -5.16 0.76
C SER A 39 6.50 -4.12 1.86
N TYR A 40 6.45 -4.58 3.11
CA TYR A 40 6.32 -3.68 4.26
C TYR A 40 7.51 -2.72 4.40
N SER A 41 8.73 -3.20 4.09
CA SER A 41 9.97 -2.44 4.25
C SER A 41 11.15 -3.09 3.52
N GLU A 42 12.17 -2.28 3.25
CA GLU A 42 13.51 -2.74 2.89
C GLU A 42 14.30 -3.32 4.08
N ASP A 43 13.91 -3.00 5.32
CA ASP A 43 14.49 -3.53 6.55
C ASP A 43 13.73 -4.79 6.99
N HIS A 44 14.42 -5.93 6.97
CA HIS A 44 13.84 -7.22 7.33
C HIS A 44 13.28 -7.24 8.76
N ARG A 45 13.79 -6.43 9.69
CA ARG A 45 13.30 -6.36 11.07
C ARG A 45 11.89 -5.80 11.13
N ILE A 46 11.57 -4.84 10.26
CA ILE A 46 10.22 -4.31 10.14
C ILE A 46 9.32 -5.36 9.50
N VAL A 47 9.77 -6.04 8.45
CA VAL A 47 8.99 -7.13 7.80
C VAL A 47 8.70 -8.25 8.80
N GLN A 48 9.66 -8.63 9.65
CA GLN A 48 9.47 -9.58 10.74
C GLN A 48 8.40 -9.12 11.73
N ALA A 49 8.46 -7.87 12.18
CA ALA A 49 7.45 -7.32 13.09
C ALA A 49 6.04 -7.33 12.45
N MET A 50 5.94 -7.13 11.13
CA MET A 50 4.66 -7.15 10.41
C MET A 50 4.07 -8.54 10.19
N THR A 51 4.79 -9.62 10.54
CA THR A 51 4.23 -11.00 10.49
C THR A 51 3.07 -11.21 11.47
N GLU A 52 2.74 -10.24 12.33
CA GLU A 52 1.50 -10.22 13.15
C GLU A 52 0.21 -10.30 12.31
N ILE A 53 0.28 -9.99 11.01
CA ILE A 53 -0.84 -10.23 10.09
C ILE A 53 -1.23 -11.72 10.02
N ILE A 54 -0.29 -12.65 10.28
CA ILE A 54 -0.53 -14.10 10.19
C ILE A 54 -1.51 -14.59 11.27
N PRO A 55 -1.24 -14.41 12.58
CA PRO A 55 -2.22 -14.76 13.60
C PRO A 55 -3.50 -13.93 13.47
N GLY A 56 -3.44 -12.68 12.96
CA GLY A 56 -4.65 -11.93 12.64
C GLY A 56 -5.53 -12.65 11.60
N LEU A 57 -4.93 -13.18 10.54
CA LEU A 57 -5.64 -13.91 9.48
C LEU A 57 -6.08 -15.34 9.86
N GLN A 58 -5.33 -15.98 10.76
CA GLN A 58 -5.45 -17.42 11.02
C GLN A 58 -6.01 -17.76 12.41
N GLY A 59 -6.08 -16.78 13.31
CA GLY A 59 -6.37 -16.96 14.72
C GLY A 59 -5.13 -17.37 15.52
N ASP A 60 -5.26 -17.34 16.84
CA ASP A 60 -4.20 -17.74 17.76
C ASP A 60 -3.94 -19.25 17.72
N LEU A 61 -2.70 -19.62 18.06
CA LEU A 61 -2.32 -21.02 18.21
C LEU A 61 -3.00 -21.62 19.44
N THR A 62 -3.64 -22.77 19.26
CA THR A 62 -4.15 -23.55 20.39
C THR A 62 -3.02 -24.28 21.12
N ALA A 63 -3.22 -24.60 22.40
CA ALA A 63 -2.19 -25.23 23.26
C ALA A 63 -1.59 -26.54 22.71
N ASN A 64 -2.24 -27.19 21.73
CA ASN A 64 -1.79 -28.43 21.10
C ASN A 64 -1.05 -28.24 19.76
N SER A 65 -0.77 -27.00 19.33
CA SER A 65 -0.03 -26.74 18.09
C SER A 65 1.43 -27.19 18.21
N GLN A 66 1.91 -28.03 17.27
CA GLN A 66 3.31 -28.48 17.25
C GLN A 66 4.26 -27.30 16.99
N HIS A 67 5.18 -27.07 17.92
CA HIS A 67 6.24 -26.08 17.79
C HIS A 67 7.47 -26.70 17.11
N GLY A 68 8.01 -26.05 16.09
CA GLY A 68 9.26 -26.43 15.45
C GLY A 68 10.07 -25.19 15.10
N VAL A 69 11.28 -25.06 15.66
CA VAL A 69 12.16 -23.91 15.38
C VAL A 69 13.60 -24.39 15.22
N PRO A 70 14.25 -24.08 14.09
CA PRO A 70 15.70 -24.12 13.99
C PRO A 70 16.28 -22.75 13.63
N PHE A 71 17.54 -22.57 14.02
CA PHE A 71 18.33 -21.38 13.72
C PHE A 71 18.67 -21.28 12.22
N VAL A 72 18.49 -20.10 11.64
CA VAL A 72 18.70 -19.82 10.21
C VAL A 72 19.74 -18.72 10.02
N GLY A 73 20.86 -19.06 9.40
CA GLY A 73 21.82 -18.12 8.82
C GLY A 73 21.30 -17.62 7.47
N GLY A 74 20.91 -16.35 7.43
CA GLY A 74 20.40 -15.66 6.26
C GLY A 74 19.88 -14.31 6.71
N ASN A 75 20.68 -13.26 6.53
CA ASN A 75 20.51 -12.03 7.34
C ASN A 75 19.41 -11.09 6.86
N ILE A 76 18.81 -11.31 5.68
CA ILE A 76 17.86 -10.34 5.08
C ILE A 76 16.54 -10.99 4.67
N HIS A 77 16.55 -11.99 3.77
CA HIS A 77 15.29 -12.50 3.18
C HIS A 77 14.65 -13.67 3.94
N MET A 78 15.39 -14.34 4.81
CA MET A 78 14.93 -15.52 5.57
C MET A 78 14.32 -15.25 6.96
N PRO A 79 14.67 -14.18 7.69
CA PRO A 79 14.19 -14.01 9.06
C PRO A 79 12.66 -13.96 9.18
N ALA A 80 11.97 -13.30 8.25
CA ALA A 80 10.51 -13.23 8.25
C ALA A 80 9.85 -14.61 8.05
N TYR A 81 10.44 -15.51 7.25
CA TYR A 81 9.93 -16.88 7.09
C TYR A 81 9.96 -17.66 8.40
N LEU A 82 11.02 -17.48 9.21
CA LEU A 82 11.12 -18.15 10.50
C LEU A 82 9.98 -17.74 11.43
N ASP A 83 9.70 -16.44 11.50
CA ASP A 83 8.64 -15.92 12.36
C ASP A 83 7.24 -16.31 11.84
N SER A 84 7.05 -16.35 10.52
CA SER A 84 5.83 -16.90 9.91
C SER A 84 5.60 -18.38 10.26
N ILE A 85 6.66 -19.20 10.26
CA ILE A 85 6.57 -20.62 10.63
C ILE A 85 6.28 -20.79 12.12
N LYS A 86 6.89 -19.97 13.00
CA LYS A 86 6.56 -19.94 14.44
C LYS A 86 5.09 -19.60 14.68
N LYS A 87 4.50 -18.77 13.81
CA LYS A 87 3.09 -18.39 13.80
C LYS A 87 2.20 -19.38 13.03
N CYS A 88 2.75 -20.54 12.68
CA CYS A 88 2.09 -21.63 11.96
C CYS A 88 1.42 -21.22 10.64
N VAL A 89 2.10 -20.39 9.83
CA VAL A 89 1.63 -20.04 8.49
C VAL A 89 1.21 -21.29 7.71
N ALA A 90 -0.02 -21.30 7.19
CA ALA A 90 -0.62 -22.48 6.57
C ALA A 90 -0.01 -22.88 5.22
N THR A 91 0.53 -21.94 4.43
CA THR A 91 1.12 -22.23 3.11
C THR A 91 2.30 -21.30 2.83
N VAL A 92 3.25 -21.78 2.01
CA VAL A 92 4.37 -20.99 1.50
C VAL A 92 4.38 -21.12 -0.02
N MET A 93 4.24 -19.98 -0.72
CA MET A 93 4.34 -19.89 -2.17
C MET A 93 5.81 -19.72 -2.58
N ILE A 94 6.24 -20.46 -3.60
CA ILE A 94 7.61 -20.36 -4.12
C ILE A 94 7.72 -19.19 -5.10
N SER A 95 8.78 -18.40 -4.95
CA SER A 95 9.04 -17.25 -5.84
C SER A 95 9.37 -17.67 -7.28
N TYR A 96 8.98 -16.87 -8.28
CA TYR A 96 9.43 -17.03 -9.67
C TYR A 96 10.90 -16.66 -9.90
N SER A 97 11.53 -16.01 -8.91
CA SER A 97 12.92 -15.55 -8.96
C SER A 97 13.93 -16.70 -9.01
N SER A 98 15.18 -16.33 -9.25
CA SER A 98 16.33 -17.23 -9.13
C SER A 98 17.24 -16.77 -8.00
N TRP A 99 17.84 -17.72 -7.29
CA TRP A 99 18.90 -17.45 -6.32
C TRP A 99 20.21 -18.04 -6.85
N ASN A 100 21.24 -17.19 -7.01
CA ASN A 100 22.54 -17.56 -7.61
C ASN A 100 22.41 -18.34 -8.93
N GLY A 101 21.51 -17.88 -9.81
CA GLY A 101 21.25 -18.50 -11.12
C GLY A 101 20.28 -19.69 -11.09
N VAL A 102 19.93 -20.24 -9.92
CA VAL A 102 19.03 -21.39 -9.78
C VAL A 102 17.60 -20.91 -9.56
N LYS A 103 16.66 -21.33 -10.40
CA LYS A 103 15.23 -21.03 -10.24
C LYS A 103 14.71 -21.59 -8.91
N MET A 104 14.01 -20.76 -8.13
CA MET A 104 13.50 -21.16 -6.82
C MET A 104 12.54 -22.36 -6.89
N HIS A 105 11.75 -22.45 -7.96
CA HIS A 105 10.87 -23.60 -8.24
C HIS A 105 11.62 -24.93 -8.47
N ALA A 106 12.89 -24.86 -8.89
CA ALA A 106 13.76 -26.01 -9.08
C ALA A 106 14.80 -26.18 -7.95
N ASN A 107 14.84 -25.26 -6.97
CA ASN A 107 15.85 -25.22 -5.94
C ASN A 107 15.51 -26.18 -4.78
N ARG A 108 15.88 -27.45 -4.93
CA ARG A 108 15.61 -28.49 -3.92
C ARG A 108 16.31 -28.23 -2.59
N ASP A 109 17.49 -27.60 -2.62
CA ASP A 109 18.26 -27.29 -1.42
C ASP A 109 17.51 -26.30 -0.52
N LEU A 110 16.93 -25.25 -1.10
CA LEU A 110 16.15 -24.28 -0.32
C LEU A 110 14.73 -24.77 -0.03
N VAL A 111 14.05 -25.41 -0.98
CA VAL A 111 12.64 -25.80 -0.81
C VAL A 111 12.49 -27.05 0.06
N THR A 112 13.31 -28.08 -0.17
CA THR A 112 13.24 -29.33 0.60
C THR A 112 14.25 -29.30 1.73
N GLY A 113 15.54 -29.13 1.41
CA GLY A 113 16.61 -29.18 2.42
C GLY A 113 16.49 -28.09 3.50
N PHE A 114 16.10 -26.88 3.12
CA PHE A 114 16.00 -25.77 4.06
C PHE A 114 14.59 -25.61 4.64
N LEU A 115 13.57 -25.35 3.81
CA LEU A 115 12.22 -25.04 4.29
C LEU A 115 11.54 -26.25 4.97
N LYS A 116 11.60 -27.44 4.36
CA LYS A 116 10.97 -28.64 4.95
C LYS A 116 11.87 -29.30 5.99
N ASP A 117 13.11 -29.59 5.63
CA ASP A 117 13.97 -30.45 6.44
C ASP A 117 14.67 -29.67 7.56
N LYS A 118 15.21 -28.49 7.26
CA LYS A 118 15.80 -27.65 8.30
C LYS A 118 14.73 -26.97 9.12
N LEU A 119 13.89 -26.10 8.53
CA LEU A 119 12.84 -25.29 9.17
C LEU A 119 11.63 -26.08 9.69
N LYS A 120 11.54 -27.39 9.41
CA LYS A 120 10.46 -28.27 9.89
C LYS A 120 9.06 -27.77 9.50
N PHE A 121 8.91 -27.13 8.35
CA PHE A 121 7.61 -26.74 7.83
C PHE A 121 6.79 -27.99 7.46
N LYS A 122 5.76 -28.31 8.27
CA LYS A 122 4.98 -29.56 8.18
C LYS A 122 3.52 -29.39 7.75
N ILE A 123 2.96 -28.19 7.79
CA ILE A 123 1.53 -27.93 7.58
C ILE A 123 1.38 -27.15 6.26
N GLY A 124 0.76 -27.76 5.24
CA GLY A 124 0.41 -27.11 3.97
C GLY A 124 1.13 -27.64 2.72
N ARG A 125 0.44 -27.59 1.57
CA ARG A 125 1.05 -27.86 0.26
C ARG A 125 2.06 -26.75 -0.07
N VAL A 126 3.30 -27.13 -0.39
CA VAL A 126 4.20 -26.24 -1.15
C VAL A 126 3.73 -26.31 -2.59
N SER A 127 3.04 -25.27 -3.06
CA SER A 127 2.62 -25.21 -4.47
C SER A 127 3.84 -24.86 -5.32
N THR A 128 4.19 -25.76 -6.24
CA THR A 128 5.20 -25.57 -7.29
C THR A 128 4.56 -25.51 -8.68
N GLU A 129 3.23 -25.50 -8.77
CA GLU A 129 2.53 -25.65 -10.05
C GLU A 129 2.65 -24.39 -10.92
N LEU A 130 3.36 -24.54 -12.04
CA LEU A 130 3.22 -23.66 -13.20
C LEU A 130 1.79 -23.83 -13.77
N HIS A 131 0.85 -22.98 -13.36
CA HIS A 131 -0.39 -22.84 -14.11
C HIS A 131 -0.14 -21.84 -15.27
N PRO A 132 -0.54 -22.16 -16.52
CA PRO A 132 -0.47 -21.24 -17.66
C PRO A 132 -1.55 -20.16 -17.62
N ARG A 133 -2.37 -20.15 -16.56
CA ARG A 133 -3.06 -18.97 -16.07
C ARG A 133 -2.36 -18.63 -14.77
N PRO A 134 -2.00 -17.37 -14.46
CA PRO A 134 -1.59 -17.05 -13.10
C PRO A 134 -2.65 -17.71 -12.20
N MET A 135 -2.26 -18.65 -11.33
CA MET A 135 -3.11 -18.99 -10.21
C MET A 135 -3.46 -17.62 -9.67
N LEU A 136 -4.73 -17.22 -9.80
CA LEU A 136 -5.19 -16.00 -9.17
C LEU A 136 -4.60 -16.10 -7.77
N THR A 137 -3.65 -15.22 -7.47
CA THR A 137 -3.49 -14.71 -6.14
C THR A 137 -4.91 -14.27 -5.82
N THR A 138 -5.68 -15.17 -5.18
CA THR A 138 -7.09 -14.98 -4.89
C THR A 138 -7.15 -13.89 -3.83
N LEU A 139 -6.90 -12.68 -4.28
CA LEU A 139 -7.38 -11.44 -3.72
C LEU A 139 -8.71 -11.23 -4.43
N ILE A 140 -9.70 -12.04 -4.08
CA ILE A 140 -11.09 -11.67 -4.34
C ILE A 140 -11.55 -11.06 -3.04
N LEU A 141 -11.63 -9.73 -3.01
CA LEU A 141 -12.36 -8.99 -1.99
C LEU A 141 -13.82 -9.44 -2.08
N PHE A 142 -14.26 -10.34 -1.20
CA PHE A 142 -15.68 -10.55 -0.94
C PHE A 142 -16.05 -9.72 0.28
N MET A 143 -16.70 -8.59 0.04
CA MET A 143 -17.26 -7.75 1.12
C MET A 143 -18.43 -8.49 1.79
N PRO A 144 -18.47 -8.64 3.12
CA PRO A 144 -19.58 -9.29 3.82
C PRO A 144 -20.87 -8.44 3.82
N GLU A 145 -22.02 -9.11 3.83
CA GLU A 145 -23.39 -8.54 3.78
C GLU A 145 -23.83 -7.79 5.07
N SER A 146 -22.97 -7.63 6.09
CA SER A 146 -23.37 -7.08 7.39
C SER A 146 -22.87 -5.63 7.63
N LEU A 147 -23.80 -4.69 7.72
CA LEU A 147 -23.53 -3.24 7.86
C LEU A 147 -22.76 -2.85 9.13
N GLN A 148 -22.75 -3.69 10.16
CA GLN A 148 -22.20 -3.36 11.48
C GLN A 148 -20.71 -3.75 11.63
N GLU A 149 -20.24 -4.76 10.90
CA GLU A 149 -18.81 -5.07 10.77
C GLU A 149 -18.10 -4.11 9.79
N LEU A 150 -18.81 -3.67 8.75
CA LEU A 150 -18.31 -2.72 7.74
C LEU A 150 -17.90 -1.36 8.35
N THR A 151 -18.69 -0.79 9.28
CA THR A 151 -18.37 0.50 9.90
C THR A 151 -17.15 0.41 10.82
N TRP A 152 -17.03 -0.67 11.59
CA TRP A 152 -15.85 -0.94 12.42
C TRP A 152 -14.58 -1.12 11.58
N ASN A 153 -14.69 -1.83 10.45
CA ASN A 153 -13.59 -1.98 9.50
C ASN A 153 -13.18 -0.63 8.90
N ILE A 154 -14.12 0.23 8.50
CA ILE A 154 -13.82 1.54 7.89
C ILE A 154 -13.03 2.45 8.86
N GLU A 155 -13.38 2.51 10.14
CA GLU A 155 -12.65 3.35 11.11
C GLU A 155 -11.20 2.87 11.30
N ASN A 156 -10.97 1.55 11.34
CA ASN A 156 -9.63 0.97 11.40
C ASN A 156 -8.83 1.22 10.12
N TRP A 157 -9.47 1.14 8.95
CA TRP A 157 -8.85 1.48 7.66
C TRP A 157 -8.45 2.95 7.61
N LEU A 158 -9.33 3.86 8.04
CA LEU A 158 -9.02 5.29 8.14
C LEU A 158 -7.89 5.57 9.15
N GLY A 159 -7.87 4.86 10.27
CA GLY A 159 -6.76 4.90 11.25
C GLY A 159 -5.43 4.46 10.64
N THR A 160 -5.45 3.43 9.80
CA THR A 160 -4.28 2.91 9.08
C THR A 160 -3.75 3.90 8.06
N LEU A 161 -4.63 4.44 7.21
CA LEU A 161 -4.26 5.45 6.22
C LEU A 161 -3.62 6.67 6.90
N ARG A 162 -4.20 7.17 8.00
CA ARG A 162 -3.63 8.31 8.72
C ARG A 162 -2.23 8.04 9.27
N ARG A 163 -1.94 6.82 9.71
CA ARG A 163 -0.64 6.43 10.27
C ARG A 163 0.39 6.05 9.20
N SER A 164 -0.03 5.80 7.95
CA SER A 164 0.89 5.52 6.84
C SER A 164 1.40 6.78 6.16
N LEU A 165 0.76 7.94 6.38
CA LEU A 165 1.20 9.21 5.82
C LEU A 165 2.58 9.62 6.36
N VAL A 166 3.49 9.93 5.42
CA VAL A 166 4.83 10.44 5.74
C VAL A 166 4.91 11.89 5.26
N LEU A 167 5.04 12.83 6.21
CA LEU A 167 5.22 14.24 5.89
C LEU A 167 6.68 14.51 5.50
N LEU A 168 6.94 14.67 4.20
CA LEU A 168 8.30 14.91 3.67
C LEU A 168 8.74 16.37 3.79
N LYS A 169 7.80 17.33 3.70
CA LYS A 169 8.09 18.77 3.72
C LYS A 169 6.92 19.55 4.31
N ASN A 170 7.23 20.53 5.17
CA ASN A 170 6.23 21.41 5.78
C ASN A 170 6.70 22.88 5.73
N GLY A 171 6.43 23.56 4.61
CA GLY A 171 6.90 24.92 4.37
C GLY A 171 8.13 24.97 3.45
N LYS A 172 8.25 26.05 2.65
CA LYS A 172 9.49 26.37 1.93
C LYS A 172 10.50 27.05 2.88
N PRO A 173 10.09 28.06 3.68
CA PRO A 173 10.86 28.49 4.85
C PRO A 173 10.60 27.54 6.03
N ALA A 174 11.62 27.33 6.88
CA ALA A 174 11.51 26.48 8.06
C ALA A 174 10.49 27.01 9.09
N ASP A 175 10.28 28.33 9.14
CA ASP A 175 9.52 29.00 10.20
C ASP A 175 8.04 29.22 9.85
N THR A 176 7.59 28.78 8.67
CA THR A 176 6.19 28.96 8.23
C THR A 176 5.60 27.61 7.83
N PRO A 177 5.16 26.80 8.82
CA PRO A 177 4.48 25.55 8.54
C PRO A 177 3.17 25.83 7.81
N LEU A 178 2.78 24.90 6.92
CA LEU A 178 1.56 24.99 6.13
C LEU A 178 0.48 24.04 6.67
N PRO A 179 0.71 22.72 6.75
CA PRO A 179 -0.12 21.86 7.59
C PRO A 179 -0.01 22.18 9.11
N PRO A 180 -1.11 22.04 9.88
CA PRO A 180 -2.46 21.67 9.42
C PRO A 180 -3.18 22.83 8.72
N LEU A 181 -3.92 22.51 7.65
CA LEU A 181 -4.70 23.50 6.88
C LEU A 181 -5.96 23.91 7.67
N PRO A 182 -6.37 25.20 7.63
CA PRO A 182 -7.58 25.65 8.30
C PRO A 182 -8.81 25.09 7.60
N LYS A 183 -9.69 24.41 8.34
CA LYS A 183 -10.95 23.85 7.81
C LYS A 183 -11.93 24.92 7.31
N LYS A 184 -11.82 26.15 7.82
CA LYS A 184 -12.62 27.29 7.41
C LYS A 184 -11.79 28.24 6.56
N ALA A 185 -12.15 28.39 5.30
CA ALA A 185 -11.54 29.33 4.37
C ALA A 185 -12.59 29.82 3.37
N PRO A 186 -12.47 31.03 2.79
CA PRO A 186 -13.44 31.50 1.80
C PRO A 186 -13.59 30.55 0.60
N LYS A 187 -12.46 30.12 0.03
CA LYS A 187 -12.42 29.30 -1.19
C LYS A 187 -11.11 28.53 -1.31
N ILE A 188 -11.19 27.24 -1.63
CA ILE A 188 -10.03 26.35 -1.73
C ILE A 188 -10.06 25.58 -3.05
N LEU A 189 -8.88 25.17 -3.52
CA LEU A 189 -8.73 24.35 -4.72
C LEU A 189 -8.34 22.92 -4.33
N VAL A 190 -9.04 21.94 -4.88
CA VAL A 190 -8.61 20.53 -4.90
C VAL A 190 -8.35 20.16 -6.36
N THR A 191 -7.20 19.56 -6.64
CA THR A 191 -6.72 19.38 -8.01
C THR A 191 -5.76 18.19 -8.13
N GLY A 192 -5.46 17.78 -9.36
CA GLY A 192 -4.59 16.65 -9.69
C GLY A 192 -5.37 15.41 -10.13
N THR A 193 -4.71 14.59 -10.93
CA THR A 193 -5.24 13.36 -11.56
C THR A 193 -5.73 12.31 -10.56
N HIS A 194 -5.25 12.38 -9.32
CA HIS A 194 -5.58 11.42 -8.26
C HIS A 194 -6.58 11.99 -7.25
N ALA A 195 -7.01 13.25 -7.39
CA ALA A 195 -7.83 13.89 -6.36
C ALA A 195 -9.26 13.35 -6.29
N ASP A 196 -9.81 12.83 -7.39
CA ASP A 196 -11.15 12.24 -7.45
C ASP A 196 -11.16 10.91 -8.21
N ASN A 197 -10.17 10.05 -7.95
CA ASN A 197 -10.00 8.79 -8.65
C ASN A 197 -9.66 7.65 -7.67
N LEU A 198 -10.69 6.94 -7.22
CA LEU A 198 -10.59 5.82 -6.28
C LEU A 198 -9.71 4.70 -6.82
N GLY A 199 -9.80 4.38 -8.11
CA GLY A 199 -8.94 3.38 -8.73
C GLY A 199 -7.44 3.71 -8.58
N TYR A 200 -7.08 4.97 -8.78
CA TYR A 200 -5.70 5.43 -8.61
C TYR A 200 -5.28 5.53 -7.15
N GLU A 201 -6.20 5.88 -6.24
CA GLU A 201 -5.95 5.89 -4.79
C GLU A 201 -5.73 4.46 -4.25
N CYS A 202 -6.38 3.45 -4.81
CA CYS A 202 -6.23 2.05 -4.41
C CYS A 202 -5.02 1.35 -5.06
N GLY A 203 -4.72 1.64 -6.32
CA GLY A 203 -3.59 1.03 -7.03
C GLY A 203 -3.89 -0.37 -7.59
N GLY A 204 -2.82 -1.12 -7.87
CA GLY A 204 -2.90 -2.47 -8.43
C GLY A 204 -3.56 -3.49 -7.48
N TRP A 205 -3.95 -4.65 -7.99
CA TRP A 205 -4.73 -5.67 -7.27
C TRP A 205 -6.12 -5.22 -6.80
N THR A 206 -6.68 -4.12 -7.31
CA THR A 206 -8.00 -3.63 -6.91
C THR A 206 -9.00 -3.79 -8.06
N ILE A 207 -10.04 -4.61 -7.85
CA ILE A 207 -11.04 -5.06 -8.84
C ILE A 207 -10.42 -5.88 -9.98
N GLU A 208 -9.51 -5.28 -10.73
CA GLU A 208 -8.75 -5.92 -11.80
C GLU A 208 -7.31 -6.21 -11.37
N TRP A 209 -6.65 -7.12 -12.10
CA TRP A 209 -5.26 -7.48 -11.82
C TRP A 209 -4.35 -6.24 -11.80
N GLN A 210 -4.36 -5.41 -12.85
CA GLN A 210 -3.55 -4.20 -12.91
C GLN A 210 -4.15 -3.02 -12.13
N GLY A 211 -5.32 -3.19 -11.52
CA GLY A 211 -6.13 -2.10 -10.99
C GLY A 211 -7.02 -1.45 -12.06
N VAL A 212 -7.83 -0.48 -11.63
CA VAL A 212 -8.79 0.23 -12.47
C VAL A 212 -8.57 1.75 -12.38
N SER A 213 -9.18 2.51 -13.28
CA SER A 213 -9.27 3.97 -13.20
C SER A 213 -10.72 4.38 -12.95
N GLY A 214 -10.90 5.49 -12.24
CA GLY A 214 -12.21 6.08 -11.97
C GLY A 214 -12.89 5.50 -10.74
N ASN A 215 -14.17 5.85 -10.59
CA ASN A 215 -14.94 5.62 -9.37
C ASN A 215 -16.08 4.61 -9.56
N GLU A 216 -16.26 4.07 -10.77
CA GLU A 216 -17.44 3.28 -11.14
C GLU A 216 -17.51 1.92 -10.42
N PHE A 217 -16.35 1.32 -10.12
CA PHE A 217 -16.24 -0.05 -9.61
C PHE A 217 -15.90 -0.13 -8.12
N ILE A 218 -15.62 1.01 -7.47
CA ILE A 218 -15.11 1.05 -6.09
C ILE A 218 -16.05 1.89 -5.25
N VAL A 219 -16.60 1.29 -4.20
CA VAL A 219 -17.34 2.02 -3.17
C VAL A 219 -16.32 2.57 -2.17
N GLY A 220 -16.14 3.88 -2.15
CA GLY A 220 -15.14 4.53 -1.31
C GLY A 220 -15.33 6.05 -1.22
N THR A 221 -14.42 6.71 -0.52
CA THR A 221 -14.37 8.18 -0.40
C THR A 221 -13.07 8.67 -0.99
N SER A 222 -13.13 9.36 -2.13
CA SER A 222 -11.97 9.99 -2.76
C SER A 222 -11.41 11.13 -1.91
N VAL A 223 -10.18 11.57 -2.19
CA VAL A 223 -9.60 12.74 -1.51
C VAL A 223 -10.48 13.98 -1.66
N LEU A 224 -11.03 14.24 -2.85
CA LEU A 224 -11.96 15.34 -3.09
C LEU A 224 -13.20 15.25 -2.20
N THR A 225 -13.82 14.07 -2.14
CA THR A 225 -14.99 13.85 -1.31
C THR A 225 -14.66 13.98 0.18
N ALA A 226 -13.52 13.46 0.62
CA ALA A 226 -13.03 13.60 1.98
C ALA A 226 -12.79 15.07 2.36
N VAL A 227 -12.22 15.87 1.46
CA VAL A 227 -12.01 17.32 1.69
C VAL A 227 -13.35 18.04 1.81
N LYS A 228 -14.30 17.79 0.88
CA LYS A 228 -15.65 18.38 0.93
C LYS A 228 -16.35 18.08 2.26
N ASN A 229 -16.19 16.87 2.78
CA ASN A 229 -16.80 16.45 4.05
C ASN A 229 -16.07 17.01 5.29
N ALA A 230 -14.79 17.37 5.17
CA ALA A 230 -13.95 17.77 6.31
C ALA A 230 -13.91 19.28 6.56
N VAL A 231 -14.15 20.11 5.54
CA VAL A 231 -14.12 21.58 5.64
C VAL A 231 -15.38 22.13 6.29
N ASP A 232 -15.31 23.38 6.76
CA ASP A 232 -16.47 24.12 7.24
C ASP A 232 -17.50 24.26 6.11
N PRO A 233 -18.82 24.09 6.36
CA PRO A 233 -19.86 24.19 5.32
C PRO A 233 -19.88 25.51 4.55
N THR A 234 -19.30 26.58 5.10
CA THR A 234 -19.15 27.89 4.43
C THR A 234 -17.97 27.96 3.46
N THR A 235 -17.08 26.97 3.48
CA THR A 235 -15.89 26.91 2.62
C THR A 235 -16.26 26.44 1.22
N GLN A 236 -16.01 27.27 0.21
CA GLN A 236 -16.22 26.86 -1.18
C GLN A 236 -15.06 25.96 -1.65
N VAL A 237 -15.37 24.70 -1.97
CA VAL A 237 -14.42 23.75 -2.56
C VAL A 237 -14.57 23.73 -4.08
N VAL A 238 -13.54 24.15 -4.80
CA VAL A 238 -13.48 24.05 -6.27
C VAL A 238 -12.61 22.87 -6.66
N TYR A 239 -13.12 22.04 -7.56
CA TYR A 239 -12.37 20.96 -8.18
C TYR A 239 -12.03 21.32 -9.63
N CYS A 240 -10.76 21.15 -9.99
CA CYS A 240 -10.30 21.18 -11.37
C CYS A 240 -9.13 20.21 -11.47
N GLU A 241 -9.24 19.18 -12.31
CA GLU A 241 -8.24 18.11 -12.37
C GLU A 241 -6.87 18.63 -12.81
N ASN A 242 -6.81 19.39 -13.91
CA ASN A 242 -5.57 19.91 -14.49
C ASN A 242 -5.68 21.41 -14.79
N PRO A 243 -5.62 22.28 -13.76
CA PRO A 243 -5.73 23.72 -13.93
C PRO A 243 -4.43 24.31 -14.48
N ASP A 244 -4.56 25.28 -15.37
CA ASP A 244 -3.44 26.11 -15.79
C ASP A 244 -3.12 27.22 -14.76
N LYS A 245 -2.00 27.91 -14.97
CA LYS A 245 -1.57 29.01 -14.10
C LYS A 245 -2.55 30.18 -14.05
N ASN A 246 -3.30 30.43 -15.13
CA ASN A 246 -4.22 31.56 -15.21
C ASN A 246 -5.47 31.28 -14.38
N PHE A 247 -6.02 30.07 -14.47
CA PHE A 247 -7.13 29.60 -13.64
C PHE A 247 -6.81 29.74 -12.15
N VAL A 248 -5.62 29.32 -11.72
CA VAL A 248 -5.20 29.41 -10.31
C VAL A 248 -5.13 30.87 -9.84
N LYS A 249 -4.59 31.77 -10.68
CA LYS A 249 -4.43 33.19 -10.33
C LYS A 249 -5.74 33.98 -10.34
N SER A 250 -6.71 33.62 -11.18
CA SER A 250 -7.94 34.39 -11.36
C SER A 250 -9.06 34.05 -10.36
N ASN A 251 -8.85 33.05 -9.50
CA ASN A 251 -9.91 32.49 -8.66
C ASN A 251 -9.77 32.75 -7.16
N ASP A 252 -8.76 33.51 -6.72
CA ASP A 252 -8.53 33.95 -5.34
C ASP A 252 -8.61 32.81 -4.30
N PHE A 253 -7.94 31.69 -4.58
CA PHE A 253 -7.89 30.56 -3.65
C PHE A 253 -7.06 30.88 -2.40
N SER A 254 -7.53 30.43 -1.24
CA SER A 254 -6.80 30.55 0.03
C SER A 254 -5.61 29.58 0.10
N TYR A 255 -5.81 28.36 -0.38
CA TYR A 255 -4.79 27.34 -0.56
C TYR A 255 -5.26 26.27 -1.56
N ALA A 256 -4.34 25.42 -2.00
CA ALA A 256 -4.62 24.27 -2.85
C ALA A 256 -4.18 22.94 -2.22
N ILE A 257 -4.91 21.88 -2.52
CA ILE A 257 -4.55 20.48 -2.27
C ILE A 257 -4.37 19.83 -3.64
N VAL A 258 -3.13 19.46 -3.96
CA VAL A 258 -2.74 18.84 -5.24
C VAL A 258 -2.51 17.36 -4.98
N VAL A 259 -3.25 16.47 -5.65
CA VAL A 259 -3.16 15.02 -5.47
C VAL A 259 -2.73 14.40 -6.79
N VAL A 260 -1.50 13.90 -6.85
CA VAL A 260 -0.90 13.31 -8.07
C VAL A 260 -0.07 12.10 -7.68
N GLY A 261 0.27 11.25 -8.64
CA GLY A 261 0.92 9.99 -8.30
C GLY A 261 1.20 9.05 -9.46
N GLU A 262 1.65 7.85 -9.12
CA GLU A 262 1.73 6.73 -10.05
C GLU A 262 0.32 6.23 -10.41
N THR A 263 0.12 5.76 -11.65
CA THR A 263 -1.08 4.99 -12.00
C THR A 263 -0.98 3.57 -11.42
N PRO A 264 -2.10 2.83 -11.30
CA PRO A 264 -2.08 1.42 -10.90
C PRO A 264 -1.14 0.57 -11.77
N TYR A 265 -0.40 -0.34 -11.13
CA TYR A 265 0.47 -1.31 -11.78
C TYR A 265 0.65 -2.53 -10.88
N VAL A 266 0.96 -3.68 -11.49
CA VAL A 266 1.30 -4.90 -10.77
C VAL A 266 2.39 -5.69 -11.48
N GLU A 267 3.27 -6.33 -10.70
CA GLU A 267 4.32 -7.22 -11.17
C GLU A 267 5.27 -6.53 -12.16
N THR A 268 5.54 -7.16 -13.30
CA THR A 268 6.48 -6.66 -14.31
C THR A 268 5.99 -5.39 -15.00
N PHE A 269 4.69 -5.10 -14.98
CA PHE A 269 4.15 -3.86 -15.53
C PHE A 269 4.52 -2.64 -14.67
N GLY A 270 4.85 -2.87 -13.40
CA GLY A 270 5.36 -1.83 -12.51
C GLY A 270 6.87 -1.68 -12.54
N ASP A 271 7.63 -2.52 -13.25
CA ASP A 271 9.09 -2.39 -13.26
C ASP A 271 9.49 -1.09 -13.97
N GLY A 272 10.29 -0.25 -13.30
CA GLY A 272 10.59 1.10 -13.78
C GLY A 272 12.00 1.56 -13.43
N MET A 273 12.77 1.98 -14.43
CA MET A 273 14.15 2.46 -14.23
C MET A 273 14.23 3.94 -13.83
N ASN A 274 13.28 4.75 -14.29
CA ASN A 274 13.33 6.21 -14.11
C ASN A 274 12.58 6.68 -12.86
N LEU A 275 11.61 5.90 -12.37
CA LEU A 275 10.81 6.17 -11.16
C LEU A 275 10.26 7.62 -11.07
N THR A 276 9.85 8.19 -12.19
CA THR A 276 9.18 9.49 -12.28
C THR A 276 7.67 9.31 -12.37
N ILE A 277 6.88 10.14 -11.68
CA ILE A 277 5.43 10.13 -11.84
C ILE A 277 5.02 10.58 -13.27
N PRO A 278 3.93 10.03 -13.82
CA PRO A 278 3.45 10.38 -15.16
C PRO A 278 2.94 11.82 -15.24
N GLU A 279 2.97 12.38 -16.45
CA GLU A 279 2.24 13.61 -16.78
C GLU A 279 0.79 13.29 -17.20
N PRO A 280 -0.18 14.17 -16.93
CA PRO A 280 -0.04 15.42 -16.18
C PRO A 280 0.09 15.17 -14.67
N GLY A 281 1.15 15.70 -14.05
CA GLY A 281 1.42 15.53 -12.63
C GLY A 281 2.44 16.55 -12.12
N PRO A 282 3.73 16.42 -12.50
CA PRO A 282 4.72 17.47 -12.25
C PRO A 282 4.33 18.82 -12.85
N SER A 283 3.69 18.84 -14.02
CA SER A 283 3.13 20.07 -14.61
C SER A 283 2.01 20.69 -13.76
N ILE A 284 1.11 19.88 -13.18
CA ILE A 284 0.05 20.35 -12.27
C ILE A 284 0.66 20.96 -11.02
N ILE A 285 1.62 20.25 -10.39
CA ILE A 285 2.36 20.78 -9.24
C ILE A 285 2.98 22.13 -9.61
N THR A 286 3.67 22.22 -10.74
CA THR A 286 4.33 23.45 -11.18
C THR A 286 3.34 24.60 -11.43
N ASN A 287 2.19 24.30 -12.02
CA ASN A 287 1.17 25.30 -12.34
C ASN A 287 0.50 25.86 -11.07
N VAL A 288 0.24 25.01 -10.08
CA VAL A 288 -0.48 25.38 -8.85
C VAL A 288 0.46 25.91 -7.77
N CYS A 289 1.59 25.24 -7.55
CA CYS A 289 2.55 25.51 -6.46
C CYS A 289 3.72 26.42 -6.85
N GLY A 290 3.88 26.70 -8.15
CA GLY A 290 4.95 27.55 -8.66
C GLY A 290 4.74 29.04 -8.40
N GLY A 291 3.50 29.44 -8.07
CA GLY A 291 3.14 30.83 -7.75
C GLY A 291 3.22 31.17 -6.26
N THR A 292 2.42 32.15 -5.86
CA THR A 292 2.26 32.61 -4.47
C THR A 292 1.23 31.82 -3.67
N LEU A 293 0.41 31.00 -4.33
CA LEU A 293 -0.60 30.19 -3.68
C LEU A 293 0.04 29.12 -2.80
N LYS A 294 -0.40 29.06 -1.54
CA LYS A 294 -0.02 27.98 -0.62
C LYS A 294 -0.61 26.67 -1.12
N CYS A 295 0.22 25.64 -1.29
CA CYS A 295 -0.25 24.34 -1.76
C CYS A 295 0.31 23.21 -0.90
N VAL A 296 -0.47 22.15 -0.75
CA VAL A 296 -0.03 20.87 -0.20
C VAL A 296 -0.09 19.84 -1.33
N VAL A 297 1.00 19.12 -1.55
CA VAL A 297 1.05 18.02 -2.53
C VAL A 297 0.90 16.70 -1.78
N ALA A 298 -0.17 15.98 -2.05
CA ALA A 298 -0.36 14.60 -1.64
C ALA A 298 0.10 13.69 -2.78
N LEU A 299 1.18 12.96 -2.54
CA LEU A 299 1.76 12.04 -3.51
C LEU A 299 1.22 10.63 -3.29
N ILE A 300 0.54 10.06 -4.28
CA ILE A 300 0.10 8.66 -4.26
C ILE A 300 1.13 7.81 -5.00
N SER A 301 1.78 6.89 -4.31
CA SER A 301 2.82 6.06 -4.93
C SER A 301 2.96 4.74 -4.18
N GLY A 302 3.35 3.70 -4.92
CA GLY A 302 3.68 2.40 -4.33
C GLY A 302 5.09 2.36 -3.71
N ARG A 303 5.92 3.37 -3.98
CA ARG A 303 7.36 3.37 -3.72
C ARG A 303 7.93 4.79 -3.76
N PRO A 304 9.17 5.01 -3.29
CA PRO A 304 9.86 6.26 -3.53
C PRO A 304 9.99 6.55 -5.04
N VAL A 305 9.64 7.78 -5.42
CA VAL A 305 9.69 8.30 -6.80
C VAL A 305 10.37 9.66 -6.82
N VAL A 306 10.85 10.07 -8.00
CA VAL A 306 11.41 11.39 -8.25
C VAL A 306 10.28 12.42 -8.23
N ILE A 307 10.43 13.46 -7.41
CA ILE A 307 9.49 14.57 -7.20
C ILE A 307 10.18 15.93 -7.24
#